data_AF-A0A3E4M0J6-F1
#
_entry.id   AF-A0A3E4M0J6-F1
#
_cell.length_a   1.000
_cell.length_b   1.000
_cell.length_c   1.000
_cell.angle_alpha   90.00
_cell.angle_beta   90.00
_cell.angle_gamma   90.00
#
_symmetry.space_group_name_H-M   'P 1'
#
loop_
_entity.id
_entity.type
_entity.pdbx_description
1 polymer ?
#
loop_
_entity_poly.entity_id
_entity_poly.type
_entity_poly.pdbx_seq_one_letter_code
_entity_poly.pdbx_strand_id
1 'polypeptide(L)'
;MIKVLMTLPVKIGFDGMSKQVLSYGKYMDKSDVIIDLVSCRGFDPKMKSNVDEANFHNIYRLEYRDTNQIKYFLDLYKIMKKEKYDVKLLPLMMETEIVEQVTMHSRVDGSNGIDIFDCYFNKQGLDTLFEEYHVLIDEDVINWLLKDDWKSDYEWKTKVVRLKILDEYHLLSTKQHDEYVKLIWANIDEKTQLPKLTGYYLWVYETLPYIDESIPKLSVKNYFITYDIATDSNDLYLKQLTLLCANVELGYWNEKEVLIILNKISKYWYKIAENTANIMFEDNSRKAVYAIAAMLENCNSMISDEAREILIKLAHEMNEKGIYTKCFDIFILRDEQWERDVQENIFAMNESQSIDSLRAMEKYIKRYPDSVITSEMLEKIVELIELRKEPGLLSAIWILHNLVYAKNTVIDTIGIERIDRLLFFWAELINYDNAAMKDIKHCIELRQACAALAFRLFDWKTVNCGKGVEKWREICKSSDEANEVRNQWIW
;
A
#
# COMPACT_ATOMS: atom_id res chain seq x y z
N MET A 1 17.30 3.25 34.71
CA MET A 1 17.91 3.73 33.46
C MET A 1 17.57 2.75 32.36
N ILE A 2 16.67 3.14 31.47
CA ILE A 2 16.14 2.31 30.37
C ILE A 2 17.15 2.32 29.23
N LYS A 3 17.37 1.17 28.56
CA LYS A 3 18.27 1.10 27.40
C LYS A 3 17.49 0.77 26.13
N VAL A 4 17.59 1.61 25.11
CA VAL A 4 16.94 1.37 23.81
C VAL A 4 17.95 1.32 22.66
N LEU A 5 17.74 0.34 21.79
CA LEU A 5 18.55 0.13 20.59
C LEU A 5 17.72 0.48 19.36
N MET A 6 18.01 1.60 18.73
CA MET A 6 17.42 1.96 17.44
C MET A 6 18.18 1.26 16.33
N THR A 7 17.48 0.66 15.36
CA THR A 7 18.13 0.02 14.21
C THR A 7 17.75 0.74 12.91
N LEU A 8 18.75 1.28 12.20
CA LEU A 8 18.55 1.87 10.87
C LEU A 8 18.85 0.83 9.79
N PRO A 9 17.84 0.38 9.03
CA PRO A 9 18.03 -0.61 7.98
C PRO A 9 18.74 -0.06 6.74
N VAL A 10 18.78 1.27 6.60
CA VAL A 10 19.38 1.99 5.47
C VAL A 10 20.74 2.60 5.85
N LYS A 11 21.52 2.97 4.83
CA LYS A 11 22.73 3.77 5.05
C LYS A 11 22.31 5.13 5.57
N ILE A 12 22.90 5.60 6.68
CA ILE A 12 22.57 6.91 7.24
C ILE A 12 23.04 7.98 6.26
N GLY A 13 22.10 8.70 5.67
CA GLY A 13 22.32 9.62 4.56
C GLY A 13 21.37 10.82 4.59
N PHE A 14 21.21 11.46 3.44
CA PHE A 14 20.35 12.65 3.29
C PHE A 14 18.87 12.32 3.06
N ASP A 15 18.45 11.08 3.32
CA ASP A 15 17.06 10.63 3.20
C ASP A 15 16.21 11.00 4.43
N GLY A 16 14.89 10.91 4.27
CA GLY A 16 13.92 11.26 5.31
C GLY A 16 14.05 10.41 6.57
N MET A 17 14.29 9.09 6.45
CA MET A 17 14.39 8.20 7.60
C MET A 17 15.63 8.48 8.44
N SER A 18 16.78 8.70 7.79
CA SER A 18 18.02 9.09 8.48
C SER A 18 17.84 10.39 9.26
N LYS A 19 17.24 11.42 8.66
CA LYS A 19 16.99 12.70 9.36
C LYS A 19 16.05 12.55 10.55
N GLN A 20 14.98 11.76 10.41
CA GLN A 20 14.07 11.49 11.52
C GLN A 20 14.81 10.82 12.68
N VAL A 21 15.49 9.70 12.45
CA VAL A 21 16.18 8.96 13.53
C VAL A 21 17.25 9.82 14.21
N LEU A 22 18.01 10.61 13.46
CA LEU A 22 18.98 11.54 14.05
C LEU A 22 18.29 12.65 14.88
N SER A 23 17.11 13.11 14.46
CA SER A 23 16.32 14.08 15.23
C SER A 23 15.79 13.47 16.53
N TYR A 24 15.35 12.21 16.53
CA TYR A 24 14.98 11.47 17.74
C TYR A 24 16.15 11.39 18.72
N GLY A 25 17.34 11.03 18.22
CA GLY A 25 18.56 11.10 19.03
C GLY A 25 18.77 12.50 19.60
N LYS A 26 18.68 13.55 18.79
CA LYS A 26 19.02 14.91 19.19
C LYS A 26 18.07 15.51 20.23
N TYR A 27 16.76 15.31 20.09
CA TYR A 27 15.74 16.06 20.82
C TYR A 27 14.99 15.26 21.90
N MET A 28 15.18 13.94 21.99
CA MET A 28 14.59 13.15 23.08
C MET A 28 15.25 13.51 24.42
N ASP A 29 14.45 13.59 25.49
CA ASP A 29 15.00 13.65 26.85
C ASP A 29 15.65 12.31 27.21
N LYS A 30 16.92 12.38 27.65
CA LYS A 30 17.75 11.22 27.98
C LYS A 30 18.11 11.17 29.46
N SER A 31 17.42 11.95 30.31
CA SER A 31 17.63 12.01 31.76
C SER A 31 17.63 10.63 32.41
N ASP A 32 16.72 9.73 31.99
CA ASP A 32 16.59 8.37 32.52
C ASP A 32 16.80 7.25 31.47
N VAL A 33 17.31 7.60 30.28
CA VAL A 33 17.30 6.74 29.09
C VAL A 33 18.64 6.77 28.36
N ILE A 34 19.16 5.59 28.02
CA ILE A 34 20.31 5.42 27.12
C ILE A 34 19.79 4.95 25.76
N ILE A 35 20.09 5.72 24.71
CA ILE A 35 19.76 5.35 23.33
C ILE A 35 21.05 5.01 22.58
N ASP A 36 21.14 3.79 22.09
CA ASP A 36 22.17 3.35 21.16
C ASP A 36 21.59 3.18 19.76
N LEU A 37 22.43 3.34 18.74
CA LEU A 37 22.05 3.20 17.33
C LEU A 37 22.81 2.05 16.68
N VAL A 38 22.11 1.21 15.91
CA VAL A 38 22.72 0.24 15.00
C VAL A 38 22.61 0.76 13.58
N SER A 39 23.76 1.02 12.97
CA SER A 39 23.86 1.30 11.54
C SER A 39 24.13 -0.01 10.78
N CYS A 40 23.16 -0.44 9.96
CA CYS A 40 23.24 -1.71 9.25
C CYS A 40 23.99 -1.63 7.92
N ARG A 41 24.16 -0.42 7.36
CA ARG A 41 24.76 -0.16 6.04
C ARG A 41 25.76 1.02 6.08
N GLY A 42 26.18 1.40 7.28
CA GLY A 42 27.08 2.52 7.54
C GLY A 42 26.40 3.87 7.39
N PHE A 43 27.23 4.92 7.38
CA PHE A 43 26.77 6.30 7.22
C PHE A 43 27.64 7.06 6.22
N ASP A 44 27.04 8.02 5.52
CA ASP A 44 27.79 8.93 4.65
C ASP A 44 28.75 9.78 5.52
N PRO A 45 30.05 9.85 5.19
CA PRO A 45 30.99 10.70 5.92
C PRO A 45 30.54 12.16 6.07
N LYS A 46 29.75 12.67 5.11
CA LYS A 46 29.18 14.03 5.15
C LYS A 46 28.12 14.21 6.24
N MET A 47 27.52 13.13 6.72
CA MET A 47 26.51 13.14 7.79
C MET A 47 27.14 13.08 9.19
N LYS A 48 28.47 13.04 9.30
CA LYS A 48 29.16 12.87 10.60
C LYS A 48 28.74 13.93 11.62
N SER A 49 28.68 15.21 11.24
CA SER A 49 28.24 16.29 12.15
C SER A 49 26.83 16.03 12.68
N ASN A 50 25.90 15.66 11.82
CA ASN A 50 24.51 15.38 12.21
C ASN A 50 24.40 14.15 13.12
N VAL A 51 25.22 13.13 12.89
CA VAL A 51 25.28 11.92 13.72
C VAL A 51 25.86 12.24 15.10
N ASP A 52 26.92 13.03 15.15
CA ASP A 52 27.56 13.46 16.40
C ASP A 52 26.60 14.37 17.22
N GLU A 53 25.88 15.28 16.54
CA GLU A 53 24.86 16.14 17.15
C GLU A 53 23.65 15.37 17.70
N ALA A 54 23.34 14.19 17.16
CA ALA A 54 22.25 13.36 17.65
C ALA A 54 22.57 12.71 19.01
N ASN A 55 23.83 12.77 19.46
CA ASN A 55 24.25 12.42 20.82
C ASN A 55 23.78 11.01 21.27
N PHE A 56 23.83 10.01 20.38
CA PHE A 56 23.61 8.61 20.77
C PHE A 56 24.72 8.15 21.70
N HIS A 57 24.39 7.31 22.68
CA HIS A 57 25.37 6.82 23.64
C HIS A 57 26.42 5.92 22.98
N ASN A 58 25.99 5.00 22.13
CA ASN A 58 26.84 4.24 21.22
C ASN A 58 26.23 4.15 19.82
N ILE A 59 27.10 4.01 18.82
CA ILE A 59 26.71 3.69 17.45
C ILE A 59 27.41 2.40 17.02
N TYR A 60 26.66 1.30 17.01
CA TYR A 60 27.11 0.00 16.54
C TYR A 60 27.06 -0.06 15.02
N ARG A 61 28.22 -0.30 14.39
CA ARG A 61 28.34 -0.44 12.94
C ARG A 61 28.31 -1.93 12.57
N LEU A 62 27.12 -2.43 12.21
CA LEU A 62 26.91 -3.80 11.76
C LEU A 62 26.71 -3.82 10.24
N GLU A 63 27.72 -3.34 9.51
CA GLU A 63 27.68 -3.07 8.05
C GLU A 63 27.78 -4.33 7.17
N TYR A 64 27.24 -5.43 7.67
CA TYR A 64 27.24 -6.73 7.02
C TYR A 64 25.85 -7.37 7.06
N ARG A 65 24.80 -6.55 7.23
CA ARG A 65 23.42 -7.02 7.14
C ARG A 65 23.12 -7.64 5.78
N ASP A 66 23.65 -7.05 4.71
CA ASP A 66 23.39 -7.55 3.34
C ASP A 66 24.34 -8.71 2.97
N THR A 67 25.57 -8.72 3.49
CA THR A 67 26.61 -9.68 3.11
C THR A 67 26.75 -10.89 4.05
N ASN A 68 26.33 -10.77 5.32
CA ASN A 68 26.41 -11.85 6.31
C ASN A 68 25.32 -11.70 7.39
N GLN A 69 24.08 -12.07 7.02
CA GLN A 69 22.88 -11.93 7.85
C GLN A 69 22.96 -12.72 9.17
N ILE A 70 23.54 -13.93 9.16
CA ILE A 70 23.68 -14.75 10.38
C ILE A 70 24.61 -14.06 11.35
N LYS A 71 25.76 -13.55 10.89
CA LYS A 71 26.67 -12.79 11.74
C LYS A 71 26.01 -11.50 12.23
N TYR A 72 25.29 -10.77 11.37
CA TYR A 72 24.53 -9.59 11.74
C TYR A 72 23.54 -9.90 12.87
N PHE A 73 22.73 -10.94 12.70
CA PHE A 73 21.76 -11.35 13.71
C PHE A 73 22.43 -11.79 15.01
N LEU A 74 23.50 -12.60 14.94
CA LEU A 74 24.23 -13.05 16.12
C LEU A 74 24.89 -11.88 16.86
N ASP A 75 25.48 -10.94 16.15
CA ASP A 75 26.16 -9.80 16.76
C ASP A 75 25.14 -8.77 17.29
N LEU A 76 24.03 -8.55 16.59
CA LEU A 76 22.89 -7.78 17.09
C LEU A 76 22.29 -8.44 18.35
N TYR A 77 22.05 -9.76 18.32
CA TYR A 77 21.56 -10.51 19.49
C TYR A 77 22.55 -10.46 20.65
N LYS A 78 23.86 -10.55 20.40
CA LYS A 78 24.89 -10.36 21.42
C LYS A 78 24.84 -8.96 22.02
N ILE A 79 24.71 -7.91 21.19
CA ILE A 79 24.54 -6.53 21.66
C ILE A 79 23.28 -6.44 22.52
N MET A 80 22.15 -6.94 22.01
CA MET A 80 20.86 -6.95 22.69
C MET A 80 20.93 -7.62 24.07
N LYS A 81 21.51 -8.83 24.13
CA LYS A 81 21.64 -9.65 25.33
C LYS A 81 22.69 -9.14 26.32
N LYS A 82 23.83 -8.66 25.82
CA LYS A 82 24.94 -8.16 26.64
C LYS A 82 24.56 -6.87 27.33
N GLU A 83 24.02 -5.93 26.55
CA GLU A 83 23.69 -4.61 27.08
C GLU A 83 22.31 -4.58 27.74
N LYS A 84 21.51 -5.66 27.58
CA LYS A 84 20.17 -5.86 28.16
C LYS A 84 19.24 -4.71 27.78
N TYR A 85 19.04 -4.51 26.48
CA TYR A 85 18.11 -3.48 26.02
C TYR A 85 16.68 -3.83 26.38
N ASP A 86 15.94 -2.81 26.80
CA ASP A 86 14.52 -2.85 27.08
C ASP A 86 13.74 -2.57 25.78
N VAL A 87 12.67 -3.32 25.52
CA VAL A 87 11.78 -3.07 24.39
C VAL A 87 10.78 -1.97 24.78
N LYS A 88 11.25 -0.72 24.87
CA LYS A 88 10.44 0.45 25.23
C LYS A 88 10.48 1.57 24.19
N LEU A 89 10.54 1.22 22.91
CA LEU A 89 10.73 2.19 21.83
C LEU A 89 9.54 3.15 21.69
N LEU A 90 8.30 2.66 21.79
CA LEU A 90 7.09 3.48 21.60
C LEU A 90 6.94 4.57 22.69
N PRO A 91 6.95 4.27 24.01
CA PRO A 91 6.86 5.30 25.06
C PRO A 91 7.87 6.42 24.89
N LEU A 92 9.13 6.05 24.62
CA LEU A 92 10.21 7.02 24.44
C LEU A 92 9.99 7.88 23.21
N MET A 93 9.63 7.28 22.07
CA MET A 93 9.40 8.06 20.85
C MET A 93 8.23 9.05 21.00
N MET A 94 7.25 8.75 21.86
CA MET A 94 6.15 9.68 22.14
C MET A 94 6.61 10.96 22.86
N GLU A 95 7.64 10.87 23.70
CA GLU A 95 8.24 11.99 24.45
C GLU A 95 9.10 12.91 23.57
N THR A 96 9.36 12.54 22.32
CA THR A 96 10.28 13.31 21.47
C THR A 96 9.61 14.59 20.97
N GLU A 97 10.31 15.72 21.07
CA GLU A 97 9.78 17.01 20.59
C GLU A 97 9.37 16.95 19.10
N ILE A 98 8.27 17.65 18.77
CA ILE A 98 7.82 17.83 17.39
C ILE A 98 8.58 19.04 16.82
N VAL A 99 9.48 18.77 15.88
CA VAL A 99 10.32 19.80 15.25
C VAL A 99 9.90 19.98 13.80
N GLU A 100 9.51 21.20 13.42
CA GLU A 100 9.06 21.51 12.07
C GLU A 100 10.16 21.25 11.04
N GLN A 101 9.87 20.36 10.08
CA GLN A 101 10.83 19.97 9.06
C GLN A 101 10.88 21.00 7.93
N VAL A 102 11.82 21.95 8.02
CA VAL A 102 12.16 22.82 6.89
C VAL A 102 13.08 22.05 5.94
N THR A 103 12.52 21.28 5.01
CA THR A 103 13.34 20.70 3.93
C THR A 103 13.53 21.74 2.81
N MET A 104 14.69 21.78 2.15
CA MET A 104 14.88 22.65 0.98
C MET A 104 13.92 22.33 -0.19
N HIS A 105 13.29 21.15 -0.18
CA HIS A 105 12.37 20.69 -1.24
C HIS A 105 10.88 20.89 -0.87
N SER A 106 10.52 21.01 0.40
CA SER A 106 9.11 21.23 0.83
C SER A 106 8.53 22.59 0.43
N ARG A 107 9.35 23.50 -0.13
CA ARG A 107 8.87 24.73 -0.77
C ARG A 107 8.23 24.50 -2.15
N VAL A 108 8.43 23.34 -2.77
CA VAL A 108 8.06 23.12 -4.18
C VAL A 108 6.76 22.32 -4.33
N ASP A 109 6.37 21.54 -3.32
CA ASP A 109 5.28 20.56 -3.44
C ASP A 109 4.31 20.52 -2.24
N GLY A 110 4.42 21.44 -1.27
CA GLY A 110 3.47 21.53 -0.15
C GLY A 110 3.43 20.29 0.75
N SER A 111 4.42 19.40 0.59
CA SER A 111 4.56 18.21 1.42
C SER A 111 5.28 18.59 2.71
N ASN A 112 4.50 18.81 3.78
CA ASN A 112 5.04 18.80 5.12
C ASN A 112 5.68 17.42 5.37
N GLY A 113 6.86 17.37 5.98
CA GLY A 113 7.65 16.13 6.13
C GLY A 113 6.82 14.95 6.65
N ILE A 114 7.14 13.75 6.20
CA ILE A 114 6.56 12.50 6.75
C ILE A 114 7.09 12.35 8.19
N ASP A 115 6.26 11.87 9.12
CA ASP A 115 6.69 11.50 10.47
C ASP A 115 7.05 10.01 10.51
N ILE A 116 7.95 9.58 11.40
CA ILE A 116 8.31 8.15 11.51
C ILE A 116 7.10 7.30 11.92
N PHE A 117 6.15 7.89 12.65
CA PHE A 117 4.92 7.22 13.05
C PHE A 117 4.01 6.91 11.84
N ASP A 118 4.13 7.65 10.74
CA ASP A 118 3.44 7.34 9.47
C ASP A 118 3.92 6.02 8.84
N CYS A 119 5.13 5.55 9.17
CA CYS A 119 5.82 4.47 8.46
C CYS A 119 6.15 3.26 9.34
N TYR A 120 6.52 3.48 10.60
CA TYR A 120 7.18 2.45 11.42
C TYR A 120 6.19 1.55 12.17
N PHE A 121 5.08 2.10 12.64
CA PHE A 121 4.14 1.43 13.55
C PHE A 121 2.91 0.81 12.86
N ASN A 122 2.84 0.84 11.52
CA ASN A 122 1.74 0.25 10.73
C ASN A 122 1.92 -1.27 10.47
N LYS A 123 2.76 -1.98 11.23
CA LYS A 123 3.06 -3.40 11.00
C LYS A 123 2.21 -4.32 11.88
N GLN A 124 1.70 -5.40 11.29
CA GLN A 124 0.99 -6.47 12.00
C GLN A 124 1.87 -7.11 13.07
N GLY A 125 1.29 -7.43 14.24
CA GLY A 125 1.95 -8.12 15.36
C GLY A 125 2.58 -7.22 16.43
N LEU A 126 2.47 -5.89 16.31
CA LEU A 126 2.94 -4.94 17.33
C LEU A 126 2.06 -4.91 18.58
N ASP A 127 0.77 -5.21 18.43
CA ASP A 127 -0.20 -5.42 19.52
C ASP A 127 0.28 -6.48 20.52
N THR A 128 0.70 -7.65 20.02
CA THR A 128 1.21 -8.75 20.84
C THR A 128 2.46 -8.32 21.61
N LEU A 129 3.33 -7.53 20.99
CA LEU A 129 4.51 -6.98 21.65
C LEU A 129 4.13 -5.94 22.71
N PHE A 130 3.16 -5.07 22.45
CA PHE A 130 2.74 -4.08 23.44
C PHE A 130 2.11 -4.70 24.68
N GLU A 131 1.34 -5.78 24.50
CA GLU A 131 0.81 -6.59 25.60
C GLU A 131 1.93 -7.31 26.37
N GLU A 132 2.83 -8.02 25.66
CA GLU A 132 3.93 -8.78 26.27
C GLU A 132 4.87 -7.90 27.10
N TYR A 133 5.17 -6.70 26.60
CA TYR A 133 6.07 -5.75 27.25
C TYR A 133 5.38 -4.78 28.21
N HIS A 134 4.06 -4.90 28.41
CA HIS A 134 3.27 -4.00 29.25
C HIS A 134 3.59 -2.52 28.99
N VAL A 135 3.46 -2.13 27.73
CA VAL A 135 3.79 -0.77 27.29
C VAL A 135 2.87 0.24 27.99
N LEU A 136 3.45 1.10 28.81
CA LEU A 136 2.77 2.22 29.47
C LEU A 136 3.31 3.52 28.87
N ILE A 137 2.40 4.37 28.40
CA ILE A 137 2.71 5.71 27.93
C ILE A 137 2.37 6.68 29.07
N ASP A 138 3.25 7.63 29.33
CA ASP A 138 3.01 8.66 30.34
C ASP A 138 1.74 9.46 30.00
N GLU A 139 0.83 9.57 30.95
CA GLU A 139 -0.43 10.29 30.79
C GLU A 139 -0.19 11.77 30.48
N ASP A 140 0.87 12.37 31.03
CA ASP A 140 1.23 13.76 30.76
C ASP A 140 1.64 13.97 29.30
N VAL A 141 2.29 12.99 28.68
CA VAL A 141 2.66 13.01 27.26
C VAL A 141 1.42 12.92 26.38
N ILE A 142 0.50 11.99 26.70
CA ILE A 142 -0.78 11.88 25.98
C ILE A 142 -1.57 13.19 26.11
N ASN A 143 -1.68 13.72 27.33
CA ASN A 143 -2.40 14.96 27.60
C ASN A 143 -1.77 16.16 26.91
N TRP A 144 -0.43 16.20 26.75
CA TRP A 144 0.25 17.22 25.96
C TRP A 144 -0.06 17.09 24.46
N LEU A 145 -0.03 15.88 23.90
CA LEU A 145 -0.39 15.63 22.51
C LEU A 145 -1.84 16.01 22.20
N LEU A 146 -2.75 15.83 23.16
CA LEU A 146 -4.16 16.19 23.06
C LEU A 146 -4.45 17.69 23.14
N LYS A 147 -3.48 18.53 23.54
CA LYS A 147 -3.69 19.98 23.61
C LYS A 147 -3.91 20.57 22.23
N ASP A 148 -4.98 21.34 22.11
CA ASP A 148 -5.33 22.15 20.94
C ASP A 148 -4.58 23.50 20.94
N ASP A 149 -3.26 23.46 21.09
CA ASP A 149 -2.34 24.61 21.18
C ASP A 149 -1.23 24.60 20.12
N TRP A 150 -1.45 23.84 19.04
CA TRP A 150 -0.52 23.68 17.92
C TRP A 150 -0.34 24.98 17.13
N LYS A 151 0.86 25.18 16.55
CA LYS A 151 1.26 26.42 15.87
C LYS A 151 1.29 26.31 14.35
N SER A 152 1.29 25.09 13.80
CA SER A 152 1.22 24.84 12.36
C SER A 152 0.47 23.56 12.02
N ASP A 153 0.01 23.45 10.76
CA ASP A 153 -0.64 22.24 10.24
C ASP A 153 0.27 21.00 10.37
N TYR A 154 1.60 21.19 10.31
CA TYR A 154 2.55 20.10 10.53
C TYR A 154 2.53 19.61 11.98
N GLU A 155 2.60 20.52 12.95
CA GLU A 155 2.58 20.16 14.36
C GLU A 155 1.27 19.44 14.73
N TRP A 156 0.14 19.98 14.27
CA TRP A 156 -1.17 19.32 14.41
C TRP A 156 -1.18 17.92 13.80
N LYS A 157 -0.72 17.78 12.55
CA LYS A 157 -0.66 16.49 11.85
C LYS A 157 0.18 15.48 12.63
N THR A 158 1.36 15.86 13.11
CA THR A 158 2.23 14.97 13.88
C THR A 158 1.56 14.54 15.19
N LYS A 159 0.88 15.45 15.90
CA LYS A 159 0.09 15.11 17.10
C LYS A 159 -0.98 14.06 16.76
N VAL A 160 -1.76 14.28 15.69
CA VAL A 160 -2.81 13.37 15.22
C VAL A 160 -2.26 11.98 14.87
N VAL A 161 -1.14 11.90 14.14
CA VAL A 161 -0.55 10.62 13.72
C VAL A 161 -0.01 9.83 14.91
N ARG A 162 0.65 10.49 15.87
CA ARG A 162 1.14 9.83 17.09
C ARG A 162 -0.01 9.28 17.94
N LEU A 163 -1.07 10.07 18.12
CA LEU A 163 -2.26 9.64 18.84
C LEU A 163 -3.03 8.54 18.10
N LYS A 164 -3.04 8.55 16.76
CA LYS A 164 -3.61 7.48 15.94
C LYS A 164 -3.03 6.12 16.30
N ILE A 165 -1.70 6.03 16.44
CA ILE A 165 -1.04 4.79 16.84
C ILE A 165 -1.52 4.35 18.23
N LEU A 166 -1.60 5.26 19.20
CA LEU A 166 -2.13 4.90 20.52
C LEU A 166 -3.58 4.41 20.46
N ASP A 167 -4.39 5.03 19.61
CA ASP A 167 -5.80 4.68 19.44
C ASP A 167 -5.99 3.30 18.80
N GLU A 168 -5.27 3.03 17.70
CA GLU A 168 -5.30 1.75 16.96
C GLU A 168 -4.88 0.55 17.84
N TYR A 169 -3.99 0.78 18.81
CA TYR A 169 -3.54 -0.24 19.76
C TYR A 169 -4.27 -0.18 21.12
N HIS A 170 -5.37 0.56 21.22
CA HIS A 170 -6.21 0.66 22.43
C HIS A 170 -5.46 1.13 23.69
N LEU A 171 -4.46 1.99 23.51
CA LEU A 171 -3.64 2.58 24.58
C LEU A 171 -4.21 3.91 25.11
N LEU A 172 -5.27 4.43 24.49
CA LEU A 172 -6.00 5.59 24.98
C LEU A 172 -7.15 5.16 25.91
N SER A 173 -7.34 5.88 27.02
CA SER A 173 -8.59 5.78 27.79
C SER A 173 -9.77 6.33 26.97
N THR A 174 -11.01 5.97 27.33
CA THR A 174 -12.22 6.47 26.67
C THR A 174 -12.26 8.01 26.61
N LYS A 175 -11.86 8.69 27.70
CA LYS A 175 -11.80 10.15 27.73
C LYS A 175 -10.74 10.71 26.78
N GLN A 176 -9.57 10.07 26.69
CA GLN A 176 -8.50 10.49 25.78
C GLN A 176 -8.86 10.22 24.32
N HIS A 177 -9.55 9.11 24.04
CA HIS A 177 -10.12 8.84 22.73
C HIS A 177 -11.08 9.96 22.31
N ASP A 178 -12.00 10.36 23.19
CA ASP A 178 -12.95 11.43 22.87
C ASP A 178 -12.23 12.78 22.58
N GLU A 179 -11.20 13.12 23.35
CA GLU A 179 -10.40 14.32 23.09
C GLU A 179 -9.56 14.20 21.79
N TYR A 180 -9.04 13.00 21.49
CA TYR A 180 -8.32 12.72 20.24
C TYR A 180 -9.21 12.94 19.03
N VAL A 181 -10.45 12.45 19.08
CA VAL A 181 -11.43 12.68 18.02
C VAL A 181 -11.65 14.17 17.82
N LYS A 182 -11.86 14.95 18.89
CA LYS A 182 -12.02 16.41 18.77
C LYS A 182 -10.80 17.05 18.09
N LEU A 183 -9.59 16.63 18.44
CA LEU A 183 -8.35 17.15 17.84
C LEU A 183 -8.27 16.87 16.32
N ILE A 184 -8.65 15.67 15.87
CA ILE A 184 -8.70 15.34 14.43
C ILE A 184 -9.60 16.31 13.67
N TRP A 185 -10.77 16.60 14.24
CA TRP A 185 -11.79 17.41 13.57
C TRP A 185 -11.67 18.92 13.87
N ALA A 186 -10.66 19.35 14.64
CA ALA A 186 -10.40 20.75 14.93
C ALA A 186 -9.76 21.51 13.74
N ASN A 187 -9.06 20.81 12.83
CA ASN A 187 -8.40 21.42 11.68
C ASN A 187 -8.88 20.80 10.35
N ILE A 188 -10.02 21.29 9.87
CA ILE A 188 -10.65 20.85 8.63
C ILE A 188 -10.35 21.81 7.47
N ASP A 189 -10.31 21.27 6.26
CA ASP A 189 -10.30 22.04 5.02
C ASP A 189 -11.72 22.51 4.68
N GLU A 190 -11.90 23.81 4.45
CA GLU A 190 -13.22 24.40 4.22
C GLU A 190 -13.92 23.87 2.96
N LYS A 191 -13.17 23.46 1.94
CA LYS A 191 -13.73 23.01 0.66
C LYS A 191 -14.19 21.57 0.74
N THR A 192 -13.37 20.70 1.32
CA THR A 192 -13.62 19.25 1.38
C THR A 192 -14.36 18.84 2.65
N GLN A 193 -14.33 19.68 3.69
CA GLN A 193 -14.81 19.37 5.03
C GLN A 193 -14.09 18.17 5.68
N LEU A 194 -12.90 17.81 5.17
CA LEU A 194 -12.05 16.75 5.71
C LEU A 194 -10.90 17.35 6.53
N PRO A 195 -10.36 16.64 7.53
CA PRO A 195 -9.14 17.02 8.24
C PRO A 195 -7.98 17.34 7.28
N LYS A 196 -7.13 18.31 7.61
CA LYS A 196 -6.00 18.72 6.74
C LYS A 196 -4.81 17.75 6.76
N LEU A 197 -5.05 16.43 6.67
CA LEU A 197 -3.99 15.42 6.61
C LEU A 197 -3.37 15.38 5.20
N THR A 198 -2.58 16.39 4.86
CA THR A 198 -1.92 16.49 3.55
C THR A 198 -0.98 15.29 3.31
N GLY A 199 -1.02 14.75 2.09
CA GLY A 199 -0.23 13.59 1.67
C GLY A 199 -0.89 12.22 1.95
N TYR A 200 -2.03 12.18 2.64
CA TYR A 200 -2.77 10.94 2.88
C TYR A 200 -3.71 10.57 1.72
N TYR A 201 -3.94 9.27 1.54
CA TYR A 201 -4.99 8.79 0.63
C TYR A 201 -6.38 9.07 1.23
N LEU A 202 -7.35 9.37 0.37
CA LEU A 202 -8.69 9.74 0.79
C LEU A 202 -9.41 8.63 1.56
N TRP A 203 -9.13 7.36 1.27
CA TRP A 203 -9.75 6.25 2.01
C TRP A 203 -9.38 6.22 3.50
N VAL A 204 -8.23 6.79 3.90
CA VAL A 204 -7.81 6.83 5.31
C VAL A 204 -8.80 7.64 6.15
N TYR A 205 -9.47 8.62 5.56
CA TYR A 205 -10.46 9.43 6.25
C TYR A 205 -11.71 8.63 6.64
N GLU A 206 -12.02 7.53 5.94
CA GLU A 206 -13.11 6.61 6.30
C GLU A 206 -12.74 5.74 7.52
N THR A 207 -11.46 5.66 7.90
CA THR A 207 -11.00 4.91 9.07
C THR A 207 -10.72 5.79 10.28
N LEU A 208 -10.90 7.11 10.18
CA LEU A 208 -10.69 8.04 11.30
C LEU A 208 -11.86 7.93 12.30
N PRO A 209 -11.59 8.02 13.61
CA PRO A 209 -12.64 7.99 14.61
C PRO A 209 -13.46 9.30 14.61
N TYR A 210 -14.71 9.20 15.04
CA TYR A 210 -15.68 10.30 15.09
C TYR A 210 -16.63 10.15 16.29
N ILE A 211 -17.06 11.27 16.88
CA ILE A 211 -18.00 11.30 18.00
C ILE A 211 -19.37 11.70 17.46
N ASP A 212 -20.23 10.70 17.30
CA ASP A 212 -21.69 10.84 17.18
C ASP A 212 -22.22 11.62 15.96
N GLU A 213 -23.50 11.44 15.62
CA GLU A 213 -24.22 11.91 14.42
C GLU A 213 -24.10 13.44 14.13
N SER A 214 -23.55 14.22 15.05
CA SER A 214 -23.29 15.67 14.92
C SER A 214 -22.08 16.02 14.07
N ILE A 215 -21.10 15.11 14.00
CA ILE A 215 -20.06 15.08 12.97
C ILE A 215 -20.56 13.95 12.07
N PRO A 216 -21.26 14.25 10.96
CA PRO A 216 -21.67 13.19 10.03
C PRO A 216 -20.44 12.34 9.77
N LYS A 217 -20.59 11.02 9.60
CA LYS A 217 -19.58 10.21 8.91
C LYS A 217 -19.28 10.98 7.63
N LEU A 218 -18.26 11.83 7.64
CA LEU A 218 -18.08 12.89 6.65
C LEU A 218 -17.39 12.17 5.53
N SER A 219 -18.26 11.47 4.82
CA SER A 219 -17.85 10.41 3.96
C SER A 219 -17.17 11.09 2.80
N VAL A 220 -16.04 10.51 2.43
CA VAL A 220 -15.24 10.94 1.29
C VAL A 220 -16.11 11.02 0.02
N LYS A 221 -17.27 10.36 0.02
CA LYS A 221 -18.42 10.63 -0.87
C LYS A 221 -18.56 12.08 -1.28
N ASN A 222 -18.61 13.03 -0.33
CA ASN A 222 -18.88 14.43 -0.68
C ASN A 222 -17.76 15.02 -1.55
N TYR A 223 -16.51 14.61 -1.33
CA TYR A 223 -15.39 14.98 -2.21
C TYR A 223 -15.66 14.49 -3.64
N PHE A 224 -15.99 13.22 -3.85
CA PHE A 224 -16.25 12.69 -5.20
C PHE A 224 -17.53 13.24 -5.84
N ILE A 225 -18.55 13.53 -5.04
CA ILE A 225 -19.84 14.06 -5.52
C ILE A 225 -19.73 15.54 -5.91
N THR A 226 -18.99 16.35 -5.16
CA THR A 226 -18.92 17.81 -5.39
C THR A 226 -17.74 18.21 -6.25
N TYR A 227 -16.57 17.58 -6.10
CA TYR A 227 -15.36 17.97 -6.80
C TYR A 227 -15.52 17.77 -8.31
N ASP A 228 -15.10 18.77 -9.09
CA ASP A 228 -15.10 18.66 -10.54
C ASP A 228 -13.77 18.06 -11.02
N ILE A 229 -13.85 16.84 -11.54
CA ILE A 229 -12.72 16.17 -12.17
C ILE A 229 -12.21 16.94 -13.40
N ALA A 230 -12.95 17.88 -13.98
CA ALA A 230 -12.51 18.58 -15.17
C ALA A 230 -11.51 19.72 -14.91
N THR A 231 -11.31 20.19 -13.67
CA THR A 231 -10.67 21.50 -13.43
C THR A 231 -9.17 21.52 -13.16
N ASP A 232 -8.51 20.46 -12.63
CA ASP A 232 -7.03 20.42 -12.47
C ASP A 232 -6.53 19.00 -12.09
N SER A 233 -5.41 18.55 -12.69
CA SER A 233 -4.69 17.29 -12.44
C SER A 233 -5.56 16.05 -12.16
N ASN A 234 -6.22 15.57 -13.21
CA ASN A 234 -7.38 14.68 -13.14
C ASN A 234 -7.04 13.19 -12.84
N ASP A 235 -5.74 12.85 -12.86
CA ASP A 235 -5.23 11.52 -12.48
C ASP A 235 -5.50 11.22 -11.00
N LEU A 236 -5.24 12.21 -10.12
CA LEU A 236 -5.34 11.99 -8.69
C LEU A 236 -6.76 11.61 -8.26
N TYR A 237 -7.79 12.26 -8.82
CA TYR A 237 -9.19 11.92 -8.53
C TYR A 237 -9.48 10.44 -8.85
N LEU A 238 -9.13 9.98 -10.06
CA LEU A 238 -9.40 8.61 -10.52
C LEU A 238 -8.64 7.57 -9.69
N LYS A 239 -7.39 7.86 -9.36
CA LYS A 239 -6.56 7.02 -8.50
C LYS A 239 -7.14 6.92 -7.09
N GLN A 240 -7.55 8.04 -6.50
CA GLN A 240 -8.17 8.07 -5.18
C GLN A 240 -9.51 7.33 -5.15
N LEU A 241 -10.34 7.44 -6.20
CA LEU A 241 -11.59 6.69 -6.30
C LEU A 241 -11.34 5.18 -6.33
N THR A 242 -10.38 4.74 -7.15
CA THR A 242 -10.00 3.32 -7.24
C THR A 242 -9.52 2.80 -5.89
N LEU A 243 -8.65 3.55 -5.20
CA LEU A 243 -8.15 3.19 -3.88
C LEU A 243 -9.24 3.19 -2.81
N LEU A 244 -10.17 4.16 -2.84
CA LEU A 244 -11.32 4.18 -1.95
C LEU A 244 -12.15 2.92 -2.10
N CYS A 245 -12.59 2.60 -3.31
CA CYS A 245 -13.40 1.40 -3.58
C CYS A 245 -12.73 0.09 -3.15
N ALA A 246 -11.40 0.03 -3.15
CA ALA A 246 -10.64 -1.14 -2.71
C ALA A 246 -10.53 -1.29 -1.18
N ASN A 247 -10.78 -0.23 -0.42
CA ASN A 247 -10.59 -0.21 1.04
C ASN A 247 -11.90 0.01 1.84
N VAL A 248 -13.02 0.30 1.16
CA VAL A 248 -14.34 0.44 1.79
C VAL A 248 -15.20 -0.80 1.57
N GLU A 249 -16.20 -0.99 2.42
CA GLU A 249 -17.14 -2.11 2.33
C GLU A 249 -17.93 -2.11 1.00
N LEU A 250 -18.36 -3.30 0.56
CA LEU A 250 -19.28 -3.44 -0.58
C LEU A 250 -20.61 -2.76 -0.27
N GLY A 251 -21.19 -2.10 -1.26
CA GLY A 251 -22.39 -1.28 -1.12
C GLY A 251 -22.12 0.13 -0.60
N TYR A 252 -20.85 0.55 -0.50
CA TYR A 252 -20.52 1.92 -0.09
C TYR A 252 -21.13 2.94 -1.06
N TRP A 253 -21.06 2.72 -2.38
CA TRP A 253 -21.77 3.55 -3.36
C TRP A 253 -23.19 3.04 -3.62
N ASN A 254 -24.17 3.93 -3.68
CA ASN A 254 -25.50 3.60 -4.19
C ASN A 254 -25.68 3.99 -5.66
N GLU A 255 -26.74 3.49 -6.30
CA GLU A 255 -27.08 3.70 -7.71
C GLU A 255 -27.08 5.19 -8.13
N LYS A 256 -27.62 6.08 -7.29
CA LYS A 256 -27.69 7.52 -7.59
C LYS A 256 -26.30 8.17 -7.54
N GLU A 257 -25.49 7.79 -6.56
CA GLU A 257 -24.12 8.28 -6.41
C GLU A 257 -23.23 7.79 -7.56
N VAL A 258 -23.39 6.53 -7.96
CA VAL A 258 -22.73 5.95 -9.15
C VAL A 258 -23.05 6.76 -10.39
N LEU A 259 -24.32 7.10 -10.63
CA LEU A 259 -24.70 7.92 -11.77
C LEU A 259 -24.06 9.31 -11.75
N ILE A 260 -23.98 9.96 -10.59
CA ILE A 260 -23.32 11.27 -10.45
C ILE A 260 -21.84 11.18 -10.80
N ILE A 261 -21.12 10.20 -10.25
CA ILE A 261 -19.69 10.02 -10.48
C ILE A 261 -19.42 9.61 -11.93
N LEU A 262 -20.24 8.72 -12.49
CA LEU A 262 -20.14 8.29 -13.88
C LEU A 262 -20.29 9.47 -14.85
N ASN A 263 -21.26 10.36 -14.60
CA ASN A 263 -21.43 11.59 -15.38
C ASN A 263 -20.19 12.50 -15.34
N LYS A 264 -19.52 12.59 -14.19
CA LYS A 264 -18.25 13.34 -14.07
C LYS A 264 -17.14 12.69 -14.88
N ILE A 265 -16.97 11.37 -14.75
CA ILE A 265 -15.94 10.63 -15.50
C ILE A 265 -16.24 10.71 -17.01
N SER A 266 -17.51 10.67 -17.42
CA SER A 266 -17.93 10.86 -18.81
C SER A 266 -17.54 12.23 -19.34
N LYS A 267 -17.81 13.31 -18.60
CA LYS A 267 -17.36 14.67 -18.96
C LYS A 267 -15.84 14.76 -19.07
N TYR A 268 -15.12 14.13 -18.15
CA TYR A 268 -13.66 14.06 -18.20
C TYR A 268 -13.15 13.32 -19.45
N TRP A 269 -13.76 12.18 -19.78
CA TRP A 269 -13.45 11.42 -20.99
C TRP A 269 -13.55 12.29 -22.23
N TYR A 270 -14.66 13.03 -22.41
CA TYR A 270 -14.84 13.91 -23.56
C TYR A 270 -13.73 14.97 -23.66
N LYS A 271 -13.33 15.56 -22.53
CA LYS A 271 -12.23 16.54 -22.49
C LYS A 271 -10.89 15.94 -22.91
N ILE A 272 -10.55 14.72 -22.47
CA ILE A 272 -9.27 14.09 -22.85
C ILE A 272 -9.30 13.52 -24.27
N ALA A 273 -10.47 13.09 -24.74
CA ALA A 273 -10.67 12.54 -26.07
C ALA A 273 -10.54 13.58 -27.20
N GLU A 274 -10.57 14.87 -26.88
CA GLU A 274 -10.27 15.99 -27.79
C GLU A 274 -8.79 16.05 -28.21
N ASN A 275 -7.87 15.52 -27.38
CA ASN A 275 -6.43 15.56 -27.64
C ASN A 275 -5.80 14.17 -27.47
N THR A 276 -6.13 13.25 -28.37
CA THR A 276 -5.59 11.89 -28.40
C THR A 276 -4.09 11.82 -28.66
N ALA A 277 -3.48 12.90 -29.18
CA ALA A 277 -2.04 13.01 -29.39
C ALA A 277 -1.26 13.27 -28.09
N ASN A 278 -1.94 13.58 -26.97
CA ASN A 278 -1.30 13.74 -25.68
C ASN A 278 -0.65 12.43 -25.24
N ILE A 279 0.62 12.47 -24.84
CA ILE A 279 1.37 11.30 -24.35
C ILE A 279 0.71 10.62 -23.13
N MET A 280 -0.09 11.35 -22.36
CA MET A 280 -0.83 10.84 -21.20
C MET A 280 -2.25 10.38 -21.56
N PHE A 281 -2.69 10.48 -22.82
CA PHE A 281 -4.06 10.14 -23.24
C PHE A 281 -4.41 8.70 -22.86
N GLU A 282 -3.59 7.73 -23.26
CA GLU A 282 -3.85 6.31 -22.99
C GLU A 282 -3.85 6.04 -21.47
N ASP A 283 -2.87 6.56 -20.74
CA ASP A 283 -2.74 6.33 -19.30
C ASP A 283 -3.92 6.91 -18.50
N ASN A 284 -4.31 8.15 -18.81
CA ASN A 284 -5.47 8.81 -18.21
C ASN A 284 -6.79 8.11 -18.55
N SER A 285 -6.93 7.65 -19.79
CA SER A 285 -8.11 6.91 -20.23
C SER A 285 -8.24 5.59 -19.47
N ARG A 286 -7.14 4.84 -19.33
CA ARG A 286 -7.12 3.60 -18.54
C ARG A 286 -7.46 3.82 -17.06
N LYS A 287 -6.96 4.91 -16.46
CA LYS A 287 -7.34 5.28 -15.08
C LYS A 287 -8.85 5.51 -14.96
N ALA A 288 -9.48 6.10 -15.98
CA ALA A 288 -10.93 6.30 -16.00
C ALA A 288 -11.67 4.96 -16.07
N VAL A 289 -11.24 4.06 -16.96
CA VAL A 289 -11.77 2.68 -17.07
C VAL A 289 -11.69 1.95 -15.72
N TYR A 290 -10.53 2.01 -15.04
CA TYR A 290 -10.34 1.33 -13.77
C TYR A 290 -11.14 1.93 -12.63
N ALA A 291 -11.26 3.25 -12.58
CA ALA A 291 -12.08 3.93 -11.58
C ALA A 291 -13.57 3.61 -11.75
N ILE A 292 -14.06 3.57 -13.00
CA ILE A 292 -15.42 3.11 -13.32
C ILE A 292 -15.60 1.67 -12.84
N ALA A 293 -14.72 0.76 -13.24
CA ALA A 293 -14.83 -0.66 -12.89
C ALA A 293 -14.77 -0.90 -11.37
N ALA A 294 -13.96 -0.13 -10.62
CA ALA A 294 -13.87 -0.24 -9.17
C ALA A 294 -15.14 0.29 -8.47
N MET A 295 -15.68 1.42 -8.95
CA MET A 295 -16.94 1.98 -8.45
C MET A 295 -18.13 1.03 -8.69
N LEU A 296 -18.23 0.45 -9.89
CA LEU A 296 -19.30 -0.49 -10.25
C LEU A 296 -19.22 -1.78 -9.44
N GLU A 297 -18.01 -2.30 -9.24
CA GLU A 297 -17.78 -3.47 -8.38
C GLU A 297 -18.22 -3.20 -6.94
N ASN A 298 -17.85 -2.03 -6.40
CA ASN A 298 -18.19 -1.65 -5.04
C ASN A 298 -19.70 -1.41 -4.84
N CYS A 299 -20.42 -0.85 -5.82
CA CYS A 299 -21.85 -0.55 -5.70
C CYS A 299 -22.70 -1.76 -5.29
N ASN A 300 -22.30 -2.97 -5.73
CA ASN A 300 -22.91 -4.27 -5.42
C ASN A 300 -24.42 -4.42 -5.75
N SER A 301 -25.13 -3.35 -6.11
CA SER A 301 -26.51 -3.33 -6.61
C SER A 301 -26.57 -3.33 -8.13
N MET A 302 -27.79 -3.47 -8.68
CA MET A 302 -28.03 -3.15 -10.09
C MET A 302 -27.74 -1.66 -10.34
N ILE A 303 -27.19 -1.35 -11.50
CA ILE A 303 -27.03 0.02 -11.98
C ILE A 303 -28.31 0.51 -12.66
N SER A 304 -28.53 1.83 -12.66
CA SER A 304 -29.66 2.43 -13.36
C SER A 304 -29.56 2.21 -14.87
N ASP A 305 -30.71 2.19 -15.56
CA ASP A 305 -30.76 2.16 -17.02
C ASP A 305 -30.00 3.36 -17.63
N GLU A 306 -30.10 4.54 -17.01
CA GLU A 306 -29.36 5.73 -17.41
C GLU A 306 -27.83 5.55 -17.29
N ALA A 307 -27.35 4.97 -16.18
CA ALA A 307 -25.94 4.68 -16.02
C ALA A 307 -25.47 3.64 -17.05
N ARG A 308 -26.32 2.65 -17.35
CA ARG A 308 -26.03 1.63 -18.36
C ARG A 308 -25.90 2.23 -19.76
N GLU A 309 -26.79 3.14 -20.15
CA GLU A 309 -26.70 3.85 -21.43
C GLU A 309 -25.41 4.67 -21.56
N ILE A 310 -25.03 5.38 -20.50
CA ILE A 310 -23.76 6.13 -20.46
C ILE A 310 -22.57 5.18 -20.61
N LEU A 311 -22.57 4.05 -19.90
CA LEU A 311 -21.50 3.06 -19.98
C LEU A 311 -21.38 2.44 -21.37
N ILE A 312 -22.48 2.08 -22.04
CA ILE A 312 -22.48 1.56 -23.42
C ILE A 312 -21.84 2.58 -24.36
N LYS A 313 -22.26 3.84 -24.26
CA LYS A 313 -21.74 4.92 -25.10
C LYS A 313 -20.25 5.15 -24.87
N LEU A 314 -19.83 5.19 -23.60
CA LEU A 314 -18.42 5.32 -23.24
C LEU A 314 -17.59 4.14 -23.74
N ALA A 315 -18.05 2.90 -23.55
CA ALA A 315 -17.37 1.71 -24.04
C ALA A 315 -17.15 1.80 -25.55
N HIS A 316 -18.19 2.15 -26.31
CA HIS A 316 -18.10 2.28 -27.76
C HIS A 316 -17.07 3.33 -28.18
N GLU A 317 -17.18 4.56 -27.66
CA GLU A 317 -16.28 5.67 -28.01
C GLU A 317 -14.82 5.41 -27.57
N MET A 318 -14.62 4.79 -26.40
CA MET A 318 -13.30 4.41 -25.90
C MET A 318 -12.65 3.36 -26.81
N ASN A 319 -13.39 2.31 -27.18
CA ASN A 319 -12.90 1.28 -28.07
C ASN A 319 -12.57 1.82 -29.47
N GLU A 320 -13.37 2.75 -30.02
CA GLU A 320 -13.07 3.43 -31.30
C GLU A 320 -11.73 4.20 -31.27
N LYS A 321 -11.32 4.67 -30.08
CA LYS A 321 -10.06 5.37 -29.85
C LYS A 321 -8.93 4.44 -29.36
N GLY A 322 -9.13 3.13 -29.40
CA GLY A 322 -8.14 2.13 -29.00
C GLY A 322 -7.97 1.94 -27.50
N ILE A 323 -8.94 2.38 -26.69
CA ILE A 323 -8.97 2.19 -25.24
C ILE A 323 -9.90 1.01 -24.92
N TYR A 324 -9.33 -0.08 -24.42
CA TYR A 324 -10.07 -1.28 -24.04
C TYR A 324 -10.84 -1.08 -22.72
N THR A 325 -12.05 -1.65 -22.66
CA THR A 325 -13.05 -1.40 -21.60
C THR A 325 -13.64 -2.66 -20.97
N LYS A 326 -13.03 -3.83 -21.24
CA LYS A 326 -13.50 -5.14 -20.76
C LYS A 326 -13.65 -5.17 -19.24
N CYS A 327 -12.81 -4.43 -18.50
CA CYS A 327 -12.89 -4.29 -17.05
C CYS A 327 -14.25 -3.81 -16.52
N PHE A 328 -14.99 -2.97 -17.26
CA PHE A 328 -16.32 -2.53 -16.85
C PHE A 328 -17.45 -3.06 -17.74
N ASP A 329 -17.15 -3.60 -18.94
CA ASP A 329 -18.15 -4.23 -19.81
C ASP A 329 -18.92 -5.37 -19.12
N ILE A 330 -18.28 -6.06 -18.17
CA ILE A 330 -18.90 -7.10 -17.32
C ILE A 330 -20.19 -6.62 -16.62
N PHE A 331 -20.30 -5.31 -16.35
CA PHE A 331 -21.46 -4.70 -15.70
C PHE A 331 -22.54 -4.24 -16.69
N ILE A 332 -22.24 -4.24 -17.99
CA ILE A 332 -23.14 -3.74 -19.05
C ILE A 332 -23.76 -4.91 -19.83
N LEU A 333 -22.92 -5.77 -20.39
CA LEU A 333 -23.29 -6.85 -21.30
C LEU A 333 -22.48 -8.09 -20.92
N ARG A 334 -23.13 -9.02 -20.21
CA ARG A 334 -22.59 -10.35 -19.99
C ARG A 334 -23.25 -11.30 -20.96
N ASP A 335 -22.57 -11.55 -22.07
CA ASP A 335 -22.93 -12.58 -23.03
C ASP A 335 -21.73 -13.50 -23.32
N GLU A 336 -22.01 -14.61 -23.98
CA GLU A 336 -20.98 -15.59 -24.37
C GLU A 336 -19.88 -14.97 -25.23
N GLN A 337 -20.18 -13.87 -25.96
CA GLN A 337 -19.19 -13.20 -26.78
C GLN A 337 -18.18 -12.45 -25.90
N TRP A 338 -18.64 -11.74 -24.88
CA TRP A 338 -17.75 -11.09 -23.91
C TRP A 338 -16.85 -12.11 -23.21
N GLU A 339 -17.39 -13.26 -22.81
CA GLU A 339 -16.64 -14.33 -22.14
C GLU A 339 -15.55 -14.93 -23.03
N ARG A 340 -15.83 -15.13 -24.33
CA ARG A 340 -14.84 -15.55 -25.31
C ARG A 340 -13.78 -14.48 -25.53
N ASP A 341 -14.20 -13.24 -25.76
CA ASP A 341 -13.31 -12.12 -26.05
C ASP A 341 -12.27 -11.96 -24.93
N VAL A 342 -12.67 -11.96 -23.66
CA VAL A 342 -11.72 -11.75 -22.56
C VAL A 342 -10.71 -12.88 -22.45
N GLN A 343 -11.14 -14.14 -22.64
CA GLN A 343 -10.26 -15.31 -22.58
C GLN A 343 -9.27 -15.37 -23.76
N GLU A 344 -9.65 -14.89 -24.95
CA GLU A 344 -8.75 -14.81 -26.10
C GLU A 344 -7.79 -13.63 -25.97
N ASN A 345 -8.29 -12.48 -25.52
CA ASN A 345 -7.55 -11.23 -25.47
C ASN A 345 -6.41 -11.21 -24.46
N ILE A 346 -6.40 -12.06 -23.43
CA ILE A 346 -5.23 -12.16 -22.54
C ILE A 346 -3.96 -12.59 -23.30
N PHE A 347 -4.10 -13.30 -24.42
CA PHE A 347 -2.99 -13.71 -25.28
C PHE A 347 -2.65 -12.69 -26.38
N ALA A 348 -3.34 -11.54 -26.43
CA ALA A 348 -3.06 -10.49 -27.40
C ALA A 348 -1.60 -9.98 -27.30
N MET A 349 -1.09 -9.43 -28.39
CA MET A 349 0.22 -8.76 -28.42
C MET A 349 0.14 -7.32 -27.88
N ASN A 350 -1.05 -6.73 -27.85
CA ASN A 350 -1.28 -5.41 -27.28
C ASN A 350 -1.34 -5.52 -25.74
N GLU A 351 -0.46 -4.78 -25.05
CA GLU A 351 -0.35 -4.80 -23.59
C GLU A 351 -1.63 -4.33 -22.90
N SER A 352 -2.19 -3.21 -23.36
CA SER A 352 -3.42 -2.66 -22.80
C SER A 352 -4.60 -3.61 -22.97
N GLN A 353 -4.71 -4.30 -24.11
CA GLN A 353 -5.75 -5.31 -24.36
C GLN A 353 -5.64 -6.52 -23.44
N SER A 354 -4.42 -7.05 -23.30
CA SER A 354 -4.14 -8.22 -22.46
C SER A 354 -4.38 -7.91 -20.98
N ILE A 355 -3.84 -6.80 -20.47
CA ILE A 355 -3.99 -6.41 -19.07
C ILE A 355 -5.45 -6.06 -18.73
N ASP A 356 -6.16 -5.37 -19.61
CA ASP A 356 -7.59 -5.05 -19.41
C ASP A 356 -8.44 -6.33 -19.33
N SER A 357 -8.18 -7.31 -20.19
CA SER A 357 -8.89 -8.59 -20.19
C SER A 357 -8.55 -9.44 -18.96
N LEU A 358 -7.28 -9.44 -18.53
CA LEU A 358 -6.87 -10.12 -17.29
C LEU A 358 -7.57 -9.56 -16.05
N ARG A 359 -7.67 -8.23 -15.94
CA ARG A 359 -8.39 -7.56 -14.85
C ARG A 359 -9.89 -7.81 -14.90
N ALA A 360 -10.46 -7.88 -16.11
CA ALA A 360 -11.86 -8.25 -16.31
C ALA A 360 -12.14 -9.68 -15.82
N MET A 361 -11.24 -10.63 -16.13
CA MET A 361 -11.32 -12.00 -15.64
C MET A 361 -11.17 -12.07 -14.10
N GLU A 362 -10.24 -11.32 -13.50
CA GLU A 362 -10.10 -11.25 -12.04
C GLU A 362 -11.42 -10.82 -11.37
N LYS A 363 -12.07 -9.77 -11.90
CA LYS A 363 -13.37 -9.29 -11.41
C LYS A 363 -14.47 -10.34 -11.58
N TYR A 364 -14.49 -11.04 -12.71
CA TYR A 364 -15.44 -12.12 -12.96
C TYR A 364 -15.29 -13.25 -11.94
N ILE A 365 -14.06 -13.75 -11.76
CA ILE A 365 -13.72 -14.84 -10.83
C ILE A 365 -14.14 -14.47 -9.40
N LYS A 366 -13.87 -13.24 -8.96
CA LYS A 366 -14.26 -12.76 -7.62
C LYS A 366 -15.78 -12.68 -7.43
N ARG A 367 -16.50 -12.24 -8.47
CA ARG A 367 -17.95 -12.01 -8.40
C ARG A 367 -18.77 -13.29 -8.53
N TYR A 368 -18.29 -14.26 -9.31
CA TYR A 368 -19.01 -15.50 -9.63
C TYR A 368 -18.17 -16.74 -9.33
N PRO A 369 -17.76 -16.96 -8.07
CA PRO A 369 -16.86 -18.06 -7.72
C PRO A 369 -17.43 -19.45 -8.07
N ASP A 370 -18.75 -19.62 -8.06
CA ASP A 370 -19.41 -20.89 -8.34
C ASP A 370 -19.72 -21.14 -9.83
N SER A 371 -19.33 -20.22 -10.73
CA SER A 371 -19.57 -20.34 -12.17
C SER A 371 -18.58 -21.31 -12.83
N VAL A 372 -19.04 -22.17 -13.74
CA VAL A 372 -18.16 -23.05 -14.53
C VAL A 372 -17.09 -22.26 -15.30
N ILE A 373 -17.51 -21.12 -15.88
CA ILE A 373 -16.62 -20.19 -16.60
C ILE A 373 -15.48 -19.66 -15.71
N THR A 374 -15.67 -19.58 -14.39
CA THR A 374 -14.63 -19.11 -13.47
C THR A 374 -13.45 -20.08 -13.42
N SER A 375 -13.72 -21.39 -13.44
CA SER A 375 -12.68 -22.41 -13.54
C SER A 375 -11.94 -22.33 -14.88
N GLU A 376 -12.65 -22.16 -15.99
CA GLU A 376 -12.05 -22.00 -17.33
C GLU A 376 -11.16 -20.76 -17.41
N MET A 377 -11.62 -19.63 -16.88
CA MET A 377 -10.85 -18.40 -16.81
C MET A 377 -9.58 -18.55 -15.96
N LEU A 378 -9.68 -19.21 -14.81
CA LEU A 378 -8.51 -19.50 -13.99
C LEU A 378 -7.51 -20.40 -14.73
N GLU A 379 -7.99 -21.43 -15.42
CA GLU A 379 -7.14 -22.30 -16.25
C GLU A 379 -6.40 -21.52 -17.34
N LYS A 380 -7.08 -20.55 -17.98
CA LYS A 380 -6.49 -19.67 -18.99
C LYS A 380 -5.43 -18.72 -18.41
N ILE A 381 -5.65 -18.18 -17.20
CA ILE A 381 -4.64 -17.38 -16.48
C ILE A 381 -3.42 -18.23 -16.17
N VAL A 382 -3.63 -19.47 -15.72
CA VAL A 382 -2.54 -20.40 -15.45
C VAL A 382 -1.80 -20.80 -16.73
N GLU A 383 -2.51 -21.05 -17.83
CA GLU A 383 -1.93 -21.33 -19.15
C GLU A 383 -1.05 -20.16 -19.63
N LEU A 384 -1.51 -18.91 -19.46
CA LEU A 384 -0.73 -17.71 -19.77
C LEU A 384 0.61 -17.70 -19.02
N ILE A 385 0.59 -18.04 -17.73
CA ILE A 385 1.78 -18.14 -16.89
C ILE A 385 2.66 -19.31 -17.34
N GLU A 386 2.10 -20.48 -17.60
CA GLU A 386 2.83 -21.66 -18.10
C GLU A 386 3.57 -21.35 -19.41
N LEU A 387 2.92 -20.64 -20.32
CA LEU A 387 3.49 -20.23 -21.61
C LEU A 387 4.47 -19.06 -21.50
N ARG A 388 4.57 -18.41 -20.32
CA ARG A 388 5.33 -17.17 -20.11
C ARG A 388 4.96 -16.10 -21.15
N LYS A 389 3.67 -16.01 -21.46
CA LYS A 389 3.19 -15.12 -22.51
C LYS A 389 3.27 -13.67 -22.04
N GLU A 390 4.01 -12.87 -22.80
CA GLU A 390 4.03 -11.42 -22.68
C GLU A 390 3.28 -10.76 -23.85
N PRO A 391 2.64 -9.60 -23.64
CA PRO A 391 2.44 -8.92 -22.36
C PRO A 391 1.39 -9.62 -21.46
N GLY A 392 1.34 -9.26 -20.18
CA GLY A 392 0.30 -9.70 -19.23
C GLY A 392 0.80 -10.65 -18.14
N LEU A 393 2.00 -11.20 -18.28
CA LEU A 393 2.55 -12.22 -17.39
C LEU A 393 2.63 -11.78 -15.93
N LEU A 394 3.20 -10.59 -15.69
CA LEU A 394 3.29 -10.01 -14.35
C LEU A 394 1.91 -9.81 -13.73
N SER A 395 0.94 -9.33 -14.51
CA SER A 395 -0.43 -9.12 -14.05
C SER A 395 -1.12 -10.43 -13.68
N ALA A 396 -0.92 -11.49 -14.47
CA ALA A 396 -1.48 -12.81 -14.19
C ALA A 396 -0.96 -13.40 -12.86
N ILE A 397 0.34 -13.23 -12.56
CA ILE A 397 0.91 -13.68 -11.27
C ILE A 397 0.31 -12.89 -10.10
N TRP A 398 0.15 -11.58 -10.25
CA TRP A 398 -0.50 -10.75 -9.22
C TRP A 398 -1.98 -11.09 -9.02
N ILE A 399 -2.70 -11.46 -10.08
CA ILE A 399 -4.08 -11.94 -9.97
C ILE A 399 -4.13 -13.23 -9.16
N LEU A 400 -3.26 -14.20 -9.45
CA LEU A 400 -3.17 -15.41 -8.63
C LEU A 400 -2.81 -15.08 -7.19
N HIS A 401 -1.85 -14.17 -6.96
CA HIS A 401 -1.50 -13.71 -5.62
C HIS A 401 -2.73 -13.15 -4.89
N ASN A 402 -3.53 -12.30 -5.54
CA ASN A 402 -4.69 -11.68 -4.94
C ASN A 402 -5.81 -12.68 -4.64
N LEU A 403 -6.04 -13.65 -5.52
CA LEU A 403 -6.99 -14.74 -5.29
C LEU A 403 -6.54 -15.62 -4.12
N VAL A 404 -5.24 -15.92 -4.05
CA VAL A 404 -4.65 -16.64 -2.92
C VAL A 404 -4.79 -15.82 -1.62
N TYR A 405 -4.44 -14.55 -1.64
CA TYR A 405 -4.54 -13.66 -0.49
C TYR A 405 -5.97 -13.57 0.06
N ALA A 406 -6.96 -13.48 -0.83
CA ALA A 406 -8.38 -13.38 -0.47
C ALA A 406 -9.00 -14.69 0.03
N LYS A 407 -8.24 -15.79 0.11
CA LYS A 407 -8.76 -17.13 0.44
C LYS A 407 -9.93 -17.57 -0.45
N ASN A 408 -9.89 -17.18 -1.73
CA ASN A 408 -11.00 -17.39 -2.66
C ASN A 408 -11.25 -18.89 -2.92
N THR A 409 -12.50 -19.32 -2.79
CA THR A 409 -12.91 -20.75 -2.86
C THR A 409 -12.63 -21.41 -4.20
N VAL A 410 -12.42 -20.63 -5.27
CA VAL A 410 -12.07 -21.13 -6.61
C VAL A 410 -10.69 -21.79 -6.61
N ILE A 411 -9.77 -21.37 -5.73
CA ILE A 411 -8.44 -21.96 -5.61
C ILE A 411 -8.54 -23.19 -4.70
N ASP A 412 -8.80 -24.35 -5.30
CA ASP A 412 -8.84 -25.63 -4.61
C ASP A 412 -7.43 -26.21 -4.36
N THR A 413 -7.38 -27.37 -3.69
CA THR A 413 -6.11 -28.05 -3.40
C THR A 413 -5.31 -28.38 -4.66
N ILE A 414 -5.98 -28.74 -5.75
CA ILE A 414 -5.35 -29.08 -7.03
C ILE A 414 -4.73 -27.82 -7.66
N GLY A 415 -5.45 -26.70 -7.61
CA GLY A 415 -4.99 -25.38 -8.01
C GLY A 415 -3.74 -24.97 -7.23
N ILE A 416 -3.73 -25.15 -5.92
CA ILE A 416 -2.55 -24.87 -5.08
C ILE A 416 -1.33 -25.72 -5.52
N GLU A 417 -1.51 -27.02 -5.77
CA GLU A 417 -0.43 -27.89 -6.23
C GLU A 417 0.09 -27.51 -7.62
N ARG A 418 -0.80 -27.04 -8.51
CA ARG A 418 -0.39 -26.53 -9.82
C ARG A 418 0.42 -25.25 -9.68
N ILE A 419 -0.04 -24.28 -8.88
CA ILE A 419 0.67 -23.03 -8.63
C ILE A 419 2.04 -23.29 -7.98
N ASP A 420 2.14 -24.20 -7.00
CA ASP A 420 3.41 -24.57 -6.39
C ASP A 420 4.40 -25.15 -7.42
N ARG A 421 3.94 -26.02 -8.32
CA ARG A 421 4.78 -26.55 -9.41
C ARG A 421 5.27 -25.43 -10.32
N LEU A 422 4.42 -24.46 -10.67
CA LEU A 422 4.82 -23.32 -11.49
C LEU A 422 5.91 -22.50 -10.81
N LEU A 423 5.71 -22.17 -9.53
CA LEU A 423 6.70 -21.46 -8.72
C LEU A 423 8.04 -22.20 -8.72
N PHE A 424 8.04 -23.52 -8.60
CA PHE A 424 9.26 -24.33 -8.64
C PHE A 424 10.00 -24.18 -9.97
N PHE A 425 9.32 -24.35 -11.11
CA PHE A 425 9.94 -24.20 -12.43
C PHE A 425 10.47 -22.79 -12.67
N TRP A 426 9.72 -21.79 -12.20
CA TRP A 426 10.03 -20.38 -12.43
C TRP A 426 11.23 -19.87 -11.65
N ALA A 427 11.48 -20.44 -10.47
CA ALA A 427 12.67 -20.15 -9.68
C ALA A 427 13.97 -20.33 -10.47
N GLU A 428 13.99 -21.29 -11.41
CA GLU A 428 15.15 -21.61 -12.26
C GLU A 428 15.17 -20.83 -13.58
N LEU A 429 14.00 -20.43 -14.09
CA LEU A 429 13.87 -19.82 -15.42
C LEU A 429 14.07 -18.30 -15.44
N ILE A 430 13.76 -17.60 -14.34
CA ILE A 430 13.95 -16.14 -14.28
C ILE A 430 15.30 -15.85 -13.62
N ASN A 431 16.32 -15.44 -14.40
CA ASN A 431 17.65 -15.16 -13.88
C ASN A 431 18.22 -13.82 -14.40
N TYR A 432 19.14 -13.24 -13.64
CA TYR A 432 19.78 -11.95 -13.89
C TYR A 432 21.04 -12.04 -14.75
N ASP A 433 21.72 -13.20 -14.73
CA ASP A 433 23.15 -13.31 -15.04
C ASP A 433 23.58 -12.83 -16.43
N ASN A 434 22.65 -12.69 -17.39
CA ASN A 434 22.95 -12.23 -18.76
C ASN A 434 21.88 -11.29 -19.35
N ALA A 435 21.04 -10.66 -18.52
CA ALA A 435 19.94 -9.82 -18.99
C ALA A 435 20.39 -8.36 -19.24
N ALA A 436 19.81 -7.69 -20.24
CA ALA A 436 20.02 -6.24 -20.40
C ALA A 436 19.35 -5.48 -19.24
N MET A 437 19.77 -4.26 -18.93
CA MET A 437 19.28 -3.53 -17.74
C MET A 437 17.75 -3.37 -17.66
N LYS A 438 17.08 -3.20 -18.81
CA LYS A 438 15.60 -3.16 -18.90
C LYS A 438 14.99 -4.52 -18.53
N ASP A 439 15.61 -5.60 -18.98
CA ASP A 439 15.18 -6.98 -18.72
C ASP A 439 15.46 -7.37 -17.26
N ILE A 440 16.54 -6.87 -16.65
CA ILE A 440 16.83 -7.07 -15.22
C ILE A 440 15.69 -6.52 -14.36
N LYS A 441 15.22 -5.29 -14.62
CA LYS A 441 14.10 -4.69 -13.87
C LYS A 441 12.84 -5.55 -13.98
N HIS A 442 12.50 -5.97 -15.20
CA HIS A 442 11.35 -6.85 -15.44
C HIS A 442 11.50 -8.21 -14.73
N CYS A 443 12.70 -8.80 -14.76
CA CYS A 443 13.01 -10.01 -14.02
C CYS A 443 12.84 -9.82 -12.50
N ILE A 444 13.28 -8.69 -11.94
CA ILE A 444 13.07 -8.38 -10.51
C ILE A 444 11.57 -8.30 -10.21
N GLU A 445 10.77 -7.62 -11.04
CA GLU A 445 9.32 -7.51 -10.86
C GLU A 445 8.62 -8.87 -10.92
N LEU A 446 8.98 -9.73 -11.87
CA LEU A 446 8.46 -11.10 -11.96
C LEU A 446 8.87 -11.94 -10.74
N ARG A 447 10.15 -11.91 -10.34
CA ARG A 447 10.64 -12.65 -9.16
C ARG A 447 9.98 -12.14 -7.89
N GLN A 448 9.73 -10.83 -7.78
CA GLN A 448 8.99 -10.23 -6.67
C GLN A 448 7.56 -10.76 -6.62
N ALA A 449 6.85 -10.78 -7.74
CA ALA A 449 5.49 -11.31 -7.81
C ALA A 449 5.43 -12.81 -7.44
N CYS A 450 6.40 -13.61 -7.91
CA CYS A 450 6.50 -15.02 -7.53
C CYS A 450 6.79 -15.21 -6.03
N ALA A 451 7.72 -14.43 -5.46
CA ALA A 451 8.03 -14.49 -4.04
C ALA A 451 6.82 -14.10 -3.17
N ALA A 452 6.08 -13.06 -3.56
CA ALA A 452 4.85 -12.66 -2.89
C ALA A 452 3.77 -13.77 -2.96
N LEU A 453 3.54 -14.34 -4.15
CA LEU A 453 2.60 -15.45 -4.33
C LEU A 453 2.98 -16.68 -3.49
N ALA A 454 4.27 -17.04 -3.47
CA ALA A 454 4.79 -18.14 -2.67
C ALA A 454 4.59 -17.89 -1.16
N PHE A 455 4.79 -16.66 -0.68
CA PHE A 455 4.50 -16.30 0.70
C PHE A 455 3.01 -16.43 1.03
N ARG A 456 2.11 -16.03 0.12
CA ARG A 456 0.65 -16.20 0.34
C ARG A 456 0.22 -17.66 0.36
N LEU A 457 0.83 -18.52 -0.45
CA LEU A 457 0.60 -19.97 -0.37
C LEU A 457 1.11 -20.57 0.94
N PHE A 458 2.26 -20.10 1.42
CA PHE A 458 2.80 -20.47 2.74
C PHE A 458 1.83 -20.08 3.87
N ASP A 459 1.30 -18.86 3.84
CA ASP A 459 0.35 -18.34 4.84
C ASP A 459 -1.02 -19.04 4.79
N TRP A 460 -1.46 -19.45 3.59
CA TRP A 460 -2.70 -20.22 3.45
C TRP A 460 -2.58 -21.61 4.08
N LYS A 461 -1.44 -22.32 3.90
CA LYS A 461 -1.25 -23.69 4.38
C LYS A 461 -0.48 -23.76 5.70
N THR A 462 -1.20 -23.98 6.80
CA THR A 462 -0.58 -24.34 8.09
C THR A 462 0.01 -25.75 8.16
N VAL A 463 -0.12 -26.61 7.14
CA VAL A 463 0.56 -27.92 7.11
C VAL A 463 0.96 -28.34 5.67
N ASN A 464 2.26 -28.57 5.46
CA ASN A 464 2.98 -28.98 4.23
C ASN A 464 2.97 -27.98 3.04
N CYS A 465 3.96 -27.09 3.06
CA CYS A 465 4.36 -26.29 1.91
C CYS A 465 4.96 -27.18 0.81
N GLY A 466 4.60 -26.90 -0.45
CA GLY A 466 5.12 -27.62 -1.60
C GLY A 466 6.58 -27.22 -1.93
N LYS A 467 7.16 -27.88 -2.93
CA LYS A 467 8.57 -27.69 -3.29
C LYS A 467 8.84 -26.29 -3.86
N GLY A 468 7.88 -25.71 -4.57
CA GLY A 468 8.01 -24.36 -5.13
C GLY A 468 8.04 -23.30 -4.05
N VAL A 469 7.13 -23.38 -3.08
CA VAL A 469 7.09 -22.47 -1.92
C VAL A 469 8.41 -22.53 -1.14
N GLU A 470 8.92 -23.72 -0.83
CA GLU A 470 10.22 -23.86 -0.14
C GLU A 470 11.38 -23.32 -0.96
N LYS A 471 11.37 -23.52 -2.29
CA LYS A 471 12.41 -22.96 -3.17
C LYS A 471 12.43 -21.43 -3.14
N TRP A 472 11.26 -20.78 -3.19
CA TRP A 472 11.16 -19.32 -3.10
C TRP A 472 11.50 -18.80 -1.70
N ARG A 473 11.19 -19.56 -0.66
CA ARG A 473 11.64 -19.27 0.70
C ARG A 473 13.17 -19.28 0.79
N GLU A 474 13.85 -20.25 0.20
CA GLU A 474 15.32 -20.30 0.13
C GLU A 474 15.89 -19.11 -0.67
N ILE A 475 15.30 -18.80 -1.83
CA ILE A 475 15.67 -17.66 -2.66
C ILE A 475 15.62 -16.36 -1.85
N CYS A 476 14.52 -16.12 -1.10
CA CYS A 476 14.36 -14.90 -0.32
C CYS A 476 15.35 -14.78 0.87
N LYS A 477 15.98 -15.89 1.30
CA LYS A 477 17.07 -15.87 2.29
C LYS A 477 18.43 -15.51 1.69
N SER A 478 18.62 -15.78 0.40
CA SER A 478 19.90 -15.57 -0.27
C SER A 478 20.35 -14.12 -0.19
N SER A 479 21.63 -13.88 0.13
CA SER A 479 22.25 -12.55 0.08
C SER A 479 22.41 -12.04 -1.35
N ASP A 480 22.41 -12.94 -2.32
CA ASP A 480 22.67 -12.64 -3.73
C ASP A 480 21.40 -12.22 -4.47
N GLU A 481 20.25 -12.28 -3.79
CA GLU A 481 18.93 -11.92 -4.32
C GLU A 481 18.59 -10.44 -4.09
N ALA A 482 17.83 -9.84 -5.01
CA ALA A 482 17.40 -8.45 -4.95
C ALA A 482 16.56 -8.16 -3.69
N ASN A 483 16.76 -6.99 -3.07
CA ASN A 483 16.07 -6.63 -1.83
C ASN A 483 14.54 -6.57 -2.02
N GLU A 484 14.08 -6.13 -3.18
CA GLU A 484 12.67 -6.06 -3.56
C GLU A 484 11.99 -7.43 -3.47
N VAL A 485 12.70 -8.49 -3.89
CA VAL A 485 12.25 -9.89 -3.83
C VAL A 485 12.32 -10.41 -2.40
N ARG A 486 13.46 -10.21 -1.72
CA ARG A 486 13.67 -10.67 -0.34
C ARG A 486 12.65 -10.09 0.64
N ASN A 487 12.27 -8.82 0.45
CA ASN A 487 11.31 -8.11 1.29
C ASN A 487 9.87 -8.61 1.14
N GLN A 488 9.57 -9.49 0.17
CA GLN A 488 8.25 -10.12 0.06
C GLN A 488 8.03 -11.21 1.12
N TRP A 489 9.12 -11.73 1.72
CA TRP A 489 9.04 -12.75 2.75
C TRP A 489 9.19 -12.12 4.14
N ILE A 490 8.19 -12.37 4.99
CA ILE A 490 8.25 -12.02 6.42
C ILE A 490 8.89 -13.19 7.16
N TRP A 491 9.93 -12.91 7.94
CA TRP A 491 10.78 -13.89 8.62
C TRP A 491 10.46 -14.02 10.10
#